data_AF-A0A7W1DZ72-F1
#
_entry.id   AF-A0A7W1DZ72-F1
#
_cell.length_a   1.000
_cell.length_b   1.000
_cell.length_c   1.000
_cell.angle_alpha   90.00
_cell.angle_beta   90.00
_cell.angle_gamma   90.00
#
_symmetry.space_group_name_H-M   'P 1'
#
loop_
_entity.id
_entity.type
_entity.pdbx_description
1 polymer ?
#
loop_
_entity_poly.entity_id
_entity_poly.type
_entity_poly.pdbx_seq_one_letter_code
_entity_poly.pdbx_strand_id
1 'polypeptide(L)'
;MPDWDSAPHPPLLVGDPSVSTPVLRRCADGGSSFTVVTPEGISGLAVFERSFDDELAAVRLQRCGAVVIQRGQTGLLRVCTANGVVSWDGSTWLHKPLADEYVALITTLAPHADPAVAAGLLELAVHALAAGCVGSTLVWNLDGHALDDRREGLLELSQAVQPPGLSVARRAHFPALVSIHSQVDLATIIGADGTVGPIGVRLNSTRRAISLVQATLGARHTSARRFTFDVPGVLALVVSESGRVTVFSGGGVAAHISPGRRDDQSSRAPAGDPHTLIVDCRSCEKQIALELGDPGRSRNMEPVACPACGHELNQPAGGRVIGIPVSSGP
;
A
#
# COMPACT_ATOMS: atom_id res chain seq x y z
N MET A 1 -1.54 29.37 1.40
CA MET A 1 -0.55 29.00 2.43
C MET A 1 -0.89 27.63 2.96
N PRO A 2 0.09 26.85 3.46
CA PRO A 2 -0.19 25.61 4.15
C PRO A 2 -1.08 25.84 5.38
N ASP A 3 -1.99 24.93 5.63
CA ASP A 3 -2.80 24.87 6.84
C ASP A 3 -1.99 24.20 7.96
N TRP A 4 -1.14 24.97 8.63
CA TRP A 4 -0.26 24.44 9.68
C TRP A 4 -1.01 23.87 10.88
N ASP A 5 -2.25 24.28 11.10
CA ASP A 5 -3.11 23.74 12.17
C ASP A 5 -3.57 22.32 11.86
N SER A 6 -3.60 21.94 10.57
CA SER A 6 -3.87 20.57 10.13
C SER A 6 -2.64 19.66 10.13
N ALA A 7 -1.44 20.18 10.46
CA ALA A 7 -0.24 19.37 10.54
C ALA A 7 -0.33 18.40 11.74
N PRO A 8 0.29 17.20 11.67
CA PRO A 8 0.31 16.26 12.79
C PRO A 8 0.82 16.87 14.10
N HIS A 9 1.78 17.80 13.97
CA HIS A 9 2.26 18.68 15.02
C HIS A 9 2.51 20.06 14.38
N PRO A 10 1.84 21.13 14.86
CA PRO A 10 2.07 22.46 14.33
C PRO A 10 3.53 22.90 14.54
N PRO A 11 4.19 23.50 13.53
CA PRO A 11 5.52 24.06 13.72
C PRO A 11 5.48 25.39 14.48
N LEU A 12 6.58 25.70 15.16
CA LEU A 12 6.93 27.08 15.48
C LEU A 12 7.45 27.76 14.21
N LEU A 13 6.78 28.82 13.77
CA LEU A 13 7.25 29.64 12.67
C LEU A 13 8.21 30.71 13.18
N VAL A 14 9.46 30.66 12.73
CA VAL A 14 10.53 31.60 13.09
C VAL A 14 10.87 32.44 11.87
N GLY A 15 10.40 33.68 11.86
CA GLY A 15 10.71 34.67 10.82
C GLY A 15 11.54 35.82 11.40
N ASP A 16 12.65 36.14 10.74
CA ASP A 16 13.40 37.38 10.98
C ASP A 16 13.86 37.94 9.63
N PRO A 17 13.29 39.07 9.16
CA PRO A 17 13.63 39.65 7.87
C PRO A 17 15.07 40.15 7.78
N SER A 18 15.78 40.29 8.90
CA SER A 18 17.21 40.65 8.93
C SER A 18 18.15 39.47 8.66
N VAL A 19 17.66 38.23 8.78
CA VAL A 19 18.47 37.03 8.58
C VAL A 19 18.54 36.69 7.09
N SER A 20 19.76 36.59 6.57
CA SER A 20 19.98 36.27 5.16
C SER A 20 19.49 34.84 4.81
N THR A 21 18.98 34.68 3.58
CA THR A 21 18.54 33.39 3.03
C THR A 21 19.58 32.25 3.17
N PRO A 22 20.89 32.46 2.91
CA PRO A 22 21.90 31.42 3.11
C PRO A 22 22.00 30.92 4.55
N VAL A 23 21.75 31.78 5.55
CA VAL A 23 21.74 31.39 6.97
C VAL A 23 20.52 30.53 7.27
N LEU A 24 19.32 30.96 6.85
CA LEU A 24 18.09 30.18 7.02
C LEU A 24 18.22 28.78 6.44
N ARG A 25 18.80 28.65 5.24
CA ARG A 25 19.04 27.34 4.61
C ARG A 25 19.99 26.44 5.39
N ARG A 26 20.98 27.00 6.10
CA ARG A 26 21.92 26.23 6.95
C ARG A 26 21.29 25.78 8.26
N CYS A 27 20.28 26.49 8.73
CA CYS A 27 19.52 26.12 9.93
C CYS A 27 18.42 25.08 9.66
N ALA A 28 18.10 24.81 8.39
CA ALA A 28 17.14 23.79 7.98
C ALA A 28 17.85 22.43 7.82
N ASP A 29 17.46 21.46 8.64
CA ASP A 29 17.99 20.08 8.60
C ASP A 29 17.14 19.15 7.70
N GLY A 30 15.93 19.58 7.32
CA GLY A 30 15.00 18.79 6.51
C GLY A 30 14.31 17.65 7.27
N GLY A 31 14.51 17.52 8.58
CA GLY A 31 13.84 16.57 9.45
C GLY A 31 12.98 17.27 10.49
N SER A 32 13.59 18.13 11.30
CA SER A 32 12.94 18.90 12.38
C SER A 32 12.81 20.39 12.07
N SER A 33 13.60 20.91 11.13
CA SER A 33 13.58 22.31 10.72
C SER A 33 13.58 22.46 9.19
N PHE A 34 12.69 23.31 8.68
CA PHE A 34 12.46 23.51 7.26
C PHE A 34 12.49 24.98 6.92
N THR A 35 13.06 25.35 5.78
CA THR A 35 12.87 26.70 5.23
C THR A 35 11.47 26.81 4.63
N VAL A 36 10.73 27.86 4.98
CA VAL A 36 9.40 28.13 4.42
C VAL A 36 9.55 29.01 3.18
N VAL A 37 9.21 28.44 2.02
CA VAL A 37 9.23 29.14 0.73
C VAL A 37 7.80 29.51 0.32
N THR A 38 7.62 30.76 -0.05
CA THR A 38 6.37 31.37 -0.52
C THR A 38 6.59 31.99 -1.90
N PRO A 39 5.53 32.38 -2.64
CA PRO A 39 5.69 33.14 -3.89
C PRO A 39 6.52 34.41 -3.74
N GLU A 40 6.51 35.03 -2.55
CA GLU A 40 7.26 36.23 -2.19
C GLU A 40 8.74 35.94 -1.85
N GLY A 41 9.12 34.65 -1.74
CA GLY A 41 10.46 34.20 -1.40
C GLY A 41 10.51 33.39 -0.11
N ILE A 42 11.69 33.32 0.51
CA ILE A 42 11.88 32.62 1.78
C ILE A 42 11.39 33.51 2.92
N SER A 43 10.41 33.02 3.67
CA SER A 43 9.75 33.77 4.76
C SER A 43 10.32 33.46 6.15
N GLY A 44 11.04 32.36 6.31
CA GLY A 44 11.63 31.97 7.59
C GLY A 44 11.85 30.46 7.71
N LEU A 45 11.81 29.97 8.95
CA LEU A 45 11.89 28.56 9.33
C LEU A 45 10.56 28.07 9.91
N ALA A 46 10.20 26.83 9.60
CA ALA A 46 9.24 26.04 10.35
C ALA A 46 10.03 25.03 11.18
N VAL A 47 9.91 25.10 12.52
CA VAL A 47 10.64 24.24 13.46
C VAL A 47 9.64 23.38 14.22
N PHE A 48 9.86 22.07 14.22
CA PHE A 48 8.99 21.08 14.85
C PHE A 48 9.66 20.48 16.08
N GLU A 49 8.86 20.13 17.09
CA GLU A 49 9.35 19.41 18.27
C GLU A 49 9.80 17.98 17.97
N ARG A 50 9.32 17.40 16.87
CA ARG A 50 9.62 16.04 16.42
C ARG A 50 10.19 16.07 15.01
N SER A 51 11.08 15.12 14.75
CA SER A 51 11.65 14.94 13.42
C SER A 51 10.69 14.19 12.49
N PHE A 52 10.72 14.56 11.22
CA PHE A 52 9.97 13.98 10.11
C PHE A 52 10.90 13.23 9.15
N ASP A 53 11.82 12.41 9.65
CA ASP A 53 12.88 11.81 8.84
C ASP A 53 12.40 10.74 7.85
N ASP A 54 11.29 10.06 8.16
CA ASP A 54 10.74 9.01 7.32
C ASP A 54 9.71 9.52 6.29
N GLU A 55 9.40 8.68 5.30
CA GLU A 55 8.50 9.06 4.21
C GLU A 55 7.07 9.27 4.67
N LEU A 56 6.59 8.43 5.59
CA LEU A 56 5.26 8.54 6.14
C LEU A 56 5.06 9.89 6.83
N ALA A 57 6.03 10.30 7.66
CA ALA A 57 6.01 11.59 8.33
C ALA A 57 5.93 12.74 7.31
N ALA A 58 6.76 12.70 6.26
CA ALA A 58 6.78 13.71 5.21
C ALA A 58 5.49 13.77 4.38
N VAL A 59 4.92 12.60 4.02
CA VAL A 59 3.62 12.51 3.34
C VAL A 59 2.50 13.07 4.21
N ARG A 60 2.51 12.79 5.51
CA ARG A 60 1.51 13.35 6.43
C ARG A 60 1.67 14.84 6.63
N LEU A 61 2.90 15.35 6.70
CA LEU A 61 3.15 16.78 6.75
C LEU A 61 2.65 17.47 5.47
N GLN A 62 2.90 16.88 4.29
CA GLN A 62 2.42 17.39 3.01
C GLN A 62 0.90 17.61 2.98
N ARG A 63 0.10 16.83 3.74
CA ARG A 63 -1.36 16.99 3.82
C ARG A 63 -1.83 18.35 4.34
N CYS A 64 -0.95 19.17 4.93
CA CYS A 64 -1.24 20.59 5.21
C CYS A 64 -1.28 21.47 3.95
N GLY A 65 -1.07 20.91 2.76
CA GLY A 65 -1.01 21.65 1.50
C GLY A 65 0.37 22.21 1.16
N ALA A 66 1.40 21.90 1.96
CA ALA A 66 2.78 22.21 1.63
C ALA A 66 3.38 21.19 0.63
N VAL A 67 4.37 21.64 -0.15
CA VAL A 67 5.32 20.72 -0.80
C VAL A 67 6.48 20.53 0.18
N VAL A 68 6.73 19.30 0.58
CA VAL A 68 7.78 18.97 1.56
C VAL A 68 9.00 18.49 0.81
N ILE A 69 10.12 19.20 0.94
CA ILE A 69 11.40 18.84 0.32
C ILE A 69 12.37 18.46 1.44
N GLN A 70 12.97 17.29 1.33
CA GLN A 70 13.89 16.75 2.32
C GLN A 70 15.13 16.20 1.66
N ARG A 71 16.26 16.39 2.33
CA ARG A 71 17.48 15.65 2.05
C ARG A 71 17.71 14.73 3.24
N GLY A 72 17.54 13.43 3.03
CA GLY A 72 17.82 12.44 4.06
C GLY A 72 19.30 12.45 4.45
N GLN A 73 19.62 11.91 5.63
CA GLN A 73 21.00 11.82 6.11
C GLN A 73 21.94 11.05 5.17
N THR A 74 21.38 10.11 4.39
CA THR A 74 22.10 9.35 3.36
C THR A 74 22.36 10.14 2.07
N GLY A 75 21.88 11.38 1.99
CA GLY A 75 21.99 12.24 0.81
C GLY A 75 20.86 12.08 -0.21
N LEU A 76 19.94 11.12 -0.01
CA LEU A 76 18.76 10.93 -0.85
C LEU A 76 17.84 12.14 -0.77
N LEU A 77 17.44 12.69 -1.92
CA LEU A 77 16.48 13.79 -1.97
C LEU A 77 15.07 13.22 -2.14
N ARG A 78 14.12 13.74 -1.37
CA ARG A 78 12.70 13.41 -1.44
C ARG A 78 11.86 14.68 -1.56
N VAL A 79 10.86 14.64 -2.42
CA VAL A 79 9.84 15.67 -2.58
C VAL A 79 8.48 15.00 -2.39
N CYS A 80 7.76 15.36 -1.33
CA CYS A 80 6.39 14.92 -1.11
C CYS A 80 5.41 15.99 -1.58
N THR A 81 4.47 15.57 -2.43
CA THR A 81 3.41 16.41 -2.99
C THR A 81 2.05 15.72 -2.83
N ALA A 82 0.97 16.44 -3.12
CA ALA A 82 -0.38 15.89 -3.09
C ALA A 82 -0.61 14.76 -4.12
N ASN A 83 0.31 14.59 -5.07
CA ASN A 83 0.20 13.60 -6.15
C ASN A 83 1.17 12.41 -5.97
N GLY A 84 1.95 12.37 -4.89
CA GLY A 84 2.95 11.34 -4.69
C GLY A 84 4.27 11.84 -4.14
N VAL A 85 5.19 10.88 -3.99
CA VAL A 85 6.55 11.06 -3.51
C VAL A 85 7.50 10.91 -4.68
N VAL A 86 8.35 11.92 -4.89
CA VAL A 86 9.44 11.87 -5.85
C VAL A 86 10.76 11.74 -5.11
N SER A 87 11.57 10.74 -5.44
CA SER A 87 12.88 10.50 -4.83
C SER A 87 13.99 10.45 -5.86
N TRP A 88 15.16 10.96 -5.51
CA TRP A 88 16.39 10.80 -6.28
C TRP A 88 17.27 9.71 -5.66
N ASP A 89 17.53 8.63 -6.39
CA ASP A 89 18.32 7.49 -5.90
C ASP A 89 19.84 7.64 -6.09
N GLY A 90 20.29 8.77 -6.64
CA GLY A 90 21.68 9.00 -7.03
C GLY A 90 21.91 9.00 -8.54
N SER A 91 20.98 8.42 -9.31
CA SER A 91 21.07 8.25 -10.76
C SER A 91 19.78 8.58 -11.52
N THR A 92 18.63 8.32 -10.91
CA THR A 92 17.32 8.53 -11.52
C THR A 92 16.31 9.13 -10.54
N TRP A 93 15.36 9.87 -11.10
CA TRP A 93 14.18 10.33 -10.39
C TRP A 93 13.10 9.25 -10.46
N LEU A 94 12.64 8.83 -9.30
CA LEU A 94 11.57 7.84 -9.14
C LEU A 94 10.34 8.53 -8.56
N HIS A 95 9.19 8.24 -9.13
CA HIS A 95 7.89 8.64 -8.60
C HIS A 95 7.24 7.44 -7.91
N LYS A 96 6.63 7.65 -6.76
CA LYS A 96 5.78 6.68 -6.08
C LYS A 96 4.44 7.34 -5.73
N PRO A 97 3.31 6.77 -6.15
CA PRO A 97 1.97 7.30 -5.85
C PRO A 97 1.67 7.22 -4.35
N LEU A 98 0.67 8.01 -3.90
CA LEU A 98 0.23 7.96 -2.51
C LEU A 98 -0.58 6.69 -2.23
N ALA A 99 -0.50 6.19 -1.00
CA ALA A 99 -1.31 5.06 -0.53
C ALA A 99 -2.83 5.28 -0.77
N ASP A 100 -3.29 6.51 -0.61
CA ASP A 100 -4.70 6.90 -0.74
C ASP A 100 -5.26 6.60 -2.14
N GLU A 101 -4.43 6.64 -3.18
CA GLU A 101 -4.85 6.35 -4.57
C GLU A 101 -5.34 4.90 -4.73
N TYR A 102 -4.90 4.00 -3.85
CA TYR A 102 -5.24 2.57 -3.92
C TYR A 102 -6.37 2.18 -2.97
N VAL A 103 -6.82 3.06 -2.08
CA VAL A 103 -7.92 2.75 -1.14
C VAL A 103 -9.20 2.41 -1.92
N ALA A 104 -9.54 3.20 -2.95
CA ALA A 104 -10.70 2.95 -3.78
C ALA A 104 -10.67 1.57 -4.45
N LEU A 105 -9.51 1.14 -4.95
CA LEU A 105 -9.32 -0.19 -5.53
C LEU A 105 -9.59 -1.29 -4.51
N ILE A 106 -9.05 -1.14 -3.29
CA ILE A 106 -9.29 -2.10 -2.20
C ILE A 106 -10.77 -2.14 -1.84
N THR A 107 -11.45 -1.00 -1.74
CA THR A 107 -12.89 -0.92 -1.47
C THR A 107 -13.72 -1.56 -2.58
N THR A 108 -13.32 -1.45 -3.85
CA THR A 108 -14.00 -2.16 -4.95
C THR A 108 -13.87 -3.68 -4.82
N LEU A 109 -12.68 -4.17 -4.46
CA LEU A 109 -12.43 -5.61 -4.32
C LEU A 109 -12.99 -6.18 -3.01
N ALA A 110 -13.08 -5.38 -1.96
CA ALA A 110 -13.63 -5.75 -0.66
C ALA A 110 -14.61 -4.66 -0.17
N PRO A 111 -15.86 -4.63 -0.68
CA PRO A 111 -16.82 -3.58 -0.34
C PRO A 111 -17.23 -3.53 1.14
N HIS A 112 -17.01 -4.62 1.88
CA HIS A 112 -17.29 -4.75 3.31
C HIS A 112 -16.09 -4.38 4.19
N ALA A 113 -14.94 -4.07 3.60
CA ALA A 113 -13.74 -3.71 4.33
C ALA A 113 -13.87 -2.31 4.95
N ASP A 114 -13.38 -2.14 6.18
CA ASP A 114 -13.31 -0.83 6.80
C ASP A 114 -12.31 0.07 6.02
N PRO A 115 -12.75 1.18 5.42
CA PRO A 115 -11.87 2.07 4.66
C PRO A 115 -10.72 2.65 5.49
N ALA A 116 -10.93 2.86 6.80
CA ALA A 116 -9.89 3.36 7.70
C ALA A 116 -8.78 2.32 7.92
N VAL A 117 -9.14 1.04 7.99
CA VAL A 117 -8.18 -0.07 8.07
C VAL A 117 -7.44 -0.23 6.75
N ALA A 118 -8.14 -0.17 5.61
CA ALA A 118 -7.50 -0.20 4.28
C ALA A 118 -6.47 0.92 4.12
N ALA A 119 -6.83 2.15 4.47
CA ALA A 119 -5.94 3.30 4.43
C ALA A 119 -4.74 3.13 5.36
N GLY A 120 -4.96 2.67 6.60
CA GLY A 120 -3.88 2.41 7.55
C GLY A 120 -2.91 1.33 7.08
N LEU A 121 -3.44 0.22 6.53
CA LEU A 121 -2.66 -0.90 6.02
C LEU A 121 -1.83 -0.50 4.79
N LEU A 122 -2.42 0.25 3.86
CA LEU A 122 -1.72 0.78 2.69
C LEU A 122 -0.66 1.82 3.07
N GLU A 123 -0.95 2.74 3.99
CA GLU A 123 0.05 3.71 4.49
C GLU A 123 1.23 3.00 5.15
N LEU A 124 0.97 1.99 6.01
CA LEU A 124 2.01 1.16 6.63
C LEU A 124 2.85 0.45 5.56
N ALA A 125 2.21 -0.18 4.57
CA ALA A 125 2.91 -0.93 3.54
C ALA A 125 3.74 -0.03 2.62
N VAL A 126 3.17 1.09 2.13
CA VAL A 126 3.76 1.93 1.07
C VAL A 126 4.76 2.96 1.61
N HIS A 127 4.42 3.62 2.71
CA HIS A 127 5.16 4.79 3.20
C HIS A 127 6.03 4.49 4.43
N ALA A 128 5.82 3.36 5.11
CA ALA A 128 6.68 2.93 6.21
C ALA A 128 7.54 1.72 5.82
N LEU A 129 6.93 0.56 5.56
CA LEU A 129 7.66 -0.68 5.28
C LEU A 129 8.42 -0.60 3.96
N ALA A 130 7.75 -0.28 2.85
CA ALA A 130 8.39 -0.20 1.54
C ALA A 130 9.43 0.93 1.47
N ALA A 131 9.14 2.09 2.05
CA ALA A 131 10.09 3.21 2.10
C ALA A 131 11.33 2.90 2.94
N GLY A 132 11.18 2.07 3.99
CA GLY A 132 12.29 1.57 4.80
C GLY A 132 12.92 0.27 4.27
N CYS A 133 12.55 -0.20 3.09
CA CYS A 133 13.00 -1.48 2.51
C CYS A 133 12.78 -2.70 3.42
N VAL A 134 11.74 -2.66 4.27
CA VAL A 134 11.38 -3.75 5.17
C VAL A 134 10.45 -4.72 4.46
N GLY A 135 10.97 -5.90 4.11
CA GLY A 135 10.16 -6.96 3.55
C GLY A 135 9.08 -7.40 4.53
N SER A 136 7.82 -7.49 4.09
CA SER A 136 6.70 -7.92 4.95
C SER A 136 5.61 -8.65 4.17
N THR A 137 4.89 -9.55 4.84
CA THR A 137 3.65 -10.16 4.33
C THR A 137 2.54 -9.89 5.34
N LEU A 138 1.53 -9.13 4.94
CA LEU A 138 0.38 -8.79 5.76
C LEU A 138 -0.86 -9.47 5.17
N VAL A 139 -1.54 -10.31 5.94
CA VAL A 139 -2.79 -10.97 5.55
C VAL A 139 -3.93 -10.32 6.30
N TRP A 140 -4.79 -9.62 5.59
CA TRP A 140 -5.97 -8.97 6.15
C TRP A 140 -7.18 -9.90 6.05
N ASN A 141 -7.61 -10.37 7.21
CA ASN A 141 -8.76 -11.22 7.39
C ASN A 141 -10.04 -10.38 7.44
N LEU A 142 -10.79 -10.35 6.33
CA LEU A 142 -11.92 -9.44 6.16
C LEU A 142 -13.24 -10.04 6.64
N ASP A 143 -13.37 -11.37 6.62
CA ASP A 143 -14.60 -12.06 7.02
C ASP A 143 -14.72 -12.23 8.55
N GLY A 144 -13.65 -11.94 9.30
CA GLY A 144 -13.61 -12.04 10.76
C GLY A 144 -13.69 -13.47 11.29
N HIS A 145 -13.72 -14.48 10.42
CA HIS A 145 -13.71 -15.87 10.81
C HIS A 145 -12.32 -16.28 11.25
N ALA A 146 -12.25 -17.28 12.13
CA ALA A 146 -10.97 -17.83 12.53
C ALA A 146 -10.30 -18.48 11.31
N LEU A 147 -9.19 -17.89 10.84
CA LEU A 147 -8.36 -18.46 9.78
C LEU A 147 -7.70 -19.78 10.21
N ASP A 148 -7.76 -20.12 11.49
CA ASP A 148 -7.09 -21.26 12.10
C ASP A 148 -7.95 -22.53 12.16
N ASP A 149 -9.04 -22.65 11.38
CA ASP A 149 -9.81 -23.90 11.35
C ASP A 149 -8.85 -25.06 11.02
N ARG A 150 -8.50 -25.81 12.07
CA ARG A 150 -7.40 -26.78 12.11
C ARG A 150 -7.59 -27.91 11.09
N ARG A 151 -8.77 -27.98 10.48
CA ARG A 151 -9.17 -28.95 9.45
C ARG A 151 -8.45 -28.73 8.12
N GLU A 152 -7.96 -27.53 7.81
CA GLU A 152 -7.29 -27.26 6.52
C GLU A 152 -5.77 -27.05 6.61
N GLY A 153 -5.23 -26.75 7.80
CA GLY A 153 -3.77 -26.65 8.01
C GLY A 153 -3.08 -25.53 7.21
N LEU A 154 -3.85 -24.52 6.77
CA LEU A 154 -3.35 -23.42 5.93
C LEU A 154 -2.49 -22.41 6.70
N LEU A 155 -2.65 -22.33 8.02
CA LEU A 155 -1.81 -21.53 8.91
C LEU A 155 -0.99 -22.43 9.85
N GLU A 156 0.32 -22.22 9.87
CA GLU A 156 1.19 -22.81 10.90
C GLU A 156 1.67 -21.71 11.85
N LEU A 157 1.20 -21.82 13.11
CA LEU A 157 1.43 -20.86 14.18
C LEU A 157 2.59 -21.24 15.12
N SER A 158 3.30 -22.34 14.85
CA SER A 158 4.33 -22.92 15.74
C SER A 158 5.45 -21.94 16.11
N GLN A 159 5.76 -21.00 15.21
CA GLN A 159 6.78 -19.95 15.38
C GLN A 159 6.18 -18.56 15.56
N ALA A 160 4.85 -18.44 15.59
CA ALA A 160 4.19 -17.16 15.64
C ALA A 160 4.27 -16.53 17.03
N VAL A 161 4.50 -15.22 17.07
CA VAL A 161 4.51 -14.40 18.28
C VAL A 161 3.23 -13.58 18.33
N GLN A 162 2.64 -13.49 19.51
CA GLN A 162 1.50 -12.60 19.75
C GLN A 162 2.02 -11.20 20.12
N PRO A 163 1.72 -10.16 19.32
CA PRO A 163 2.08 -8.80 19.68
C PRO A 163 1.20 -8.28 20.83
N PRO A 164 1.59 -7.16 21.48
CA PRO A 164 0.64 -6.37 22.26
C PRO A 164 -0.51 -5.87 21.38
N GLY A 165 -1.55 -5.26 21.96
CA GLY A 165 -2.73 -4.74 21.24
C GLY A 165 -2.44 -3.61 20.24
N LEU A 166 -1.72 -3.95 19.17
CA LEU A 166 -1.37 -3.08 18.06
C LEU A 166 -2.48 -3.10 17.00
N SER A 167 -2.49 -2.09 16.15
CA SER A 167 -3.53 -1.91 15.14
C SER A 167 -2.98 -1.09 13.99
N VAL A 168 -3.28 -1.52 12.76
CA VAL A 168 -2.92 -0.79 11.54
C VAL A 168 -3.82 0.44 11.32
N ALA A 169 -4.95 0.54 12.01
CA ALA A 169 -5.79 1.75 12.00
C ALA A 169 -5.15 2.89 12.82
N ARG A 170 -4.23 2.56 13.75
CA ARG A 170 -3.59 3.52 14.65
C ARG A 170 -2.16 3.80 14.23
N ARG A 171 -1.93 4.90 13.52
CA ARG A 171 -0.61 5.30 13.00
C ARG A 171 0.48 5.45 14.07
N ALA A 172 0.11 5.79 15.31
CA ALA A 172 1.03 5.80 16.44
C ALA A 172 1.67 4.43 16.73
N HIS A 173 1.06 3.33 16.26
CA HIS A 173 1.58 1.97 16.40
C HIS A 173 2.58 1.59 15.29
N PHE A 174 2.68 2.36 14.21
CA PHE A 174 3.49 1.98 13.04
C PHE A 174 4.98 1.81 13.36
N PRO A 175 5.64 2.63 14.20
CA PRO A 175 7.03 2.39 14.56
C PRO A 175 7.29 1.01 15.17
N ALA A 176 6.37 0.53 16.03
CA ALA A 176 6.46 -0.80 16.62
C ALA A 176 6.25 -1.89 15.55
N LEU A 177 5.31 -1.68 14.63
CA LEU A 177 5.06 -2.61 13.52
C LEU A 177 6.25 -2.69 12.56
N VAL A 178 6.84 -1.56 12.17
CA VAL A 178 8.06 -1.54 11.36
C VAL A 178 9.19 -2.28 12.07
N SER A 179 9.37 -2.03 13.38
CA SER A 179 10.43 -2.67 14.17
C SER A 179 10.27 -4.19 14.26
N ILE A 180 9.06 -4.72 14.48
CA ILE A 180 8.88 -6.17 14.53
C ILE A 180 9.01 -6.82 13.15
N HIS A 181 8.51 -6.16 12.10
CA HIS A 181 8.63 -6.65 10.73
C HIS A 181 10.07 -6.62 10.17
N SER A 182 10.95 -5.79 10.71
CA SER A 182 12.38 -5.82 10.34
C SER A 182 13.15 -6.98 11.01
N GLN A 183 12.55 -7.65 11.99
CA GLN A 183 13.18 -8.72 12.76
C GLN A 183 12.55 -10.08 12.51
N VAL A 184 11.27 -10.12 12.14
CA VAL A 184 10.49 -11.35 11.99
C VAL A 184 10.13 -11.58 10.52
N ASP A 185 10.39 -12.79 10.03
CA ASP A 185 9.99 -13.25 8.70
C ASP A 185 8.56 -13.81 8.71
N LEU A 186 8.04 -14.20 7.53
CA LEU A 186 6.72 -14.78 7.31
C LEU A 186 5.57 -13.77 7.43
N ALA A 187 4.34 -14.27 7.61
CA ALA A 187 3.13 -13.46 7.54
C ALA A 187 2.68 -12.92 8.90
N THR A 188 1.97 -11.81 8.86
CA THR A 188 1.22 -11.24 9.99
C THR A 188 -0.25 -11.25 9.65
N ILE A 189 -1.08 -11.73 10.59
CA ILE A 189 -2.52 -11.73 10.44
C ILE A 189 -3.08 -10.43 11.00
N ILE A 190 -3.89 -9.74 10.21
CA ILE A 190 -4.61 -8.51 10.56
C ILE A 190 -6.09 -8.84 10.60
N GLY A 191 -6.76 -8.52 11.71
CA GLY A 191 -8.21 -8.69 11.85
C GLY A 191 -9.00 -7.71 10.97
N ALA A 192 -10.30 -7.97 10.81
CA ALA A 192 -11.18 -7.12 9.99
C ALA A 192 -11.19 -5.66 10.49
N ASP A 193 -11.10 -5.46 11.81
CA ASP A 193 -11.02 -4.18 12.50
C ASP A 193 -9.61 -3.54 12.51
N GLY A 194 -8.66 -4.16 11.83
CA GLY A 194 -7.28 -3.72 11.76
C GLY A 194 -6.46 -4.02 13.00
N THR A 195 -6.95 -4.84 13.94
CA THR A 195 -6.11 -5.37 15.03
C THR A 195 -5.01 -6.27 14.47
N VAL A 196 -3.82 -6.17 15.06
CA VAL A 196 -2.67 -6.98 14.65
C VAL A 196 -2.67 -8.24 15.50
N GLY A 197 -2.89 -9.38 14.87
CA GLY A 197 -2.85 -10.70 15.47
C GLY A 197 -1.44 -11.32 15.41
N PRO A 198 -1.33 -12.66 15.37
CA PRO A 198 -0.04 -13.32 15.36
C PRO A 198 0.86 -12.90 14.19
N ILE A 199 2.15 -12.74 14.51
CA ILE A 199 3.24 -12.34 13.59
C ILE A 199 4.20 -13.53 13.47
N GLY A 200 4.70 -13.81 12.27
CA GLY A 200 5.58 -14.97 12.03
C GLY A 200 4.81 -16.23 11.67
N VAL A 201 3.63 -16.07 11.04
CA VAL A 201 2.76 -17.17 10.63
C VAL A 201 3.21 -17.70 9.28
N ARG A 202 3.46 -19.01 9.17
CA ARG A 202 3.71 -19.64 7.86
C ARG A 202 2.38 -19.89 7.16
N LEU A 203 2.31 -19.43 5.91
CA LEU A 203 1.18 -19.66 5.02
C LEU A 203 1.44 -20.95 4.22
N ASN A 204 0.60 -21.96 4.43
CA ASN A 204 0.59 -23.17 3.63
C ASN A 204 -0.37 -23.00 2.45
N SER A 205 -0.32 -23.93 1.50
CA SER A 205 -1.19 -23.91 0.33
C SER A 205 -1.69 -25.31 0.01
N THR A 206 -2.92 -25.40 -0.48
CA THR A 206 -3.48 -26.66 -0.95
C THR A 206 -2.76 -27.13 -2.22
N ARG A 207 -2.89 -28.43 -2.53
CA ARG A 207 -2.41 -28.98 -3.81
C ARG A 207 -3.08 -28.29 -5.00
N ARG A 208 -4.36 -27.91 -4.86
CA ARG A 208 -5.14 -27.19 -5.88
C ARG A 208 -4.53 -25.82 -6.16
N ALA A 209 -4.21 -25.04 -5.13
CA ALA A 209 -3.52 -23.76 -5.29
C ALA A 209 -2.14 -23.94 -5.94
N ILE A 210 -1.37 -24.95 -5.53
CA ILE A 210 -0.04 -25.23 -6.11
C ILE A 210 -0.15 -25.54 -7.61
N SER A 211 -1.18 -26.30 -8.04
CA SER A 211 -1.36 -26.67 -9.44
C SER A 211 -1.94 -25.56 -10.32
N LEU A 212 -2.84 -24.73 -9.79
CA LEU A 212 -3.55 -23.72 -10.56
C LEU A 212 -2.87 -22.34 -10.52
N VAL A 213 -2.24 -21.99 -9.41
CA VAL A 213 -1.67 -20.67 -9.18
C VAL A 213 -0.14 -20.75 -9.32
N GLN A 214 0.34 -20.20 -10.43
CA GLN A 214 1.76 -20.17 -10.74
C GLN A 214 2.56 -19.42 -9.67
N ALA A 215 3.76 -19.91 -9.39
CA ALA A 215 4.72 -19.19 -8.57
C ALA A 215 5.01 -17.81 -9.19
N THR A 216 5.21 -16.81 -8.34
CA THR A 216 5.48 -15.45 -8.78
C THR A 216 6.51 -14.79 -7.88
N LEU A 217 7.45 -14.06 -8.49
CA LEU A 217 8.51 -13.31 -7.81
C LEU A 217 9.30 -14.18 -6.83
N GLY A 218 9.09 -14.00 -5.51
CA GLY A 218 9.75 -14.76 -4.45
C GLY A 218 8.80 -15.62 -3.62
N ALA A 219 9.36 -16.28 -2.59
CA ALA A 219 8.61 -17.17 -1.71
C ALA A 219 7.44 -16.47 -0.99
N ARG A 220 7.63 -15.23 -0.51
CA ARG A 220 6.58 -14.42 0.13
C ARG A 220 5.41 -14.14 -0.82
N HIS A 221 5.71 -13.67 -2.03
CA HIS A 221 4.69 -13.42 -3.07
C HIS A 221 3.96 -14.70 -3.47
N THR A 222 4.69 -15.80 -3.69
CA THR A 222 4.08 -17.07 -4.07
C THR A 222 3.17 -17.61 -2.96
N SER A 223 3.60 -17.53 -1.71
CA SER A 223 2.83 -18.01 -0.55
C SER A 223 1.57 -17.15 -0.34
N ALA A 224 1.71 -15.83 -0.36
CA ALA A 224 0.57 -14.91 -0.24
C ALA A 224 -0.44 -15.09 -1.38
N ARG A 225 0.04 -15.17 -2.63
CA ARG A 225 -0.82 -15.39 -3.81
C ARG A 225 -1.63 -16.68 -3.65
N ARG A 226 -0.98 -17.80 -3.36
CA ARG A 226 -1.67 -19.08 -3.17
C ARG A 226 -2.59 -19.08 -1.96
N PHE A 227 -2.19 -18.45 -0.86
CA PHE A 227 -3.03 -18.34 0.33
C PHE A 227 -4.34 -17.60 0.05
N THR A 228 -4.29 -16.45 -0.63
CA THR A 228 -5.53 -15.74 -1.04
C THR A 228 -6.39 -16.53 -2.04
N PHE A 229 -5.81 -17.50 -2.75
CA PHE A 229 -6.58 -18.41 -3.59
C PHE A 229 -7.34 -19.43 -2.75
N ASP A 230 -6.69 -20.01 -1.74
CA ASP A 230 -7.31 -20.99 -0.85
C ASP A 230 -8.34 -20.33 0.09
N VAL A 231 -8.06 -19.12 0.58
CA VAL A 231 -8.91 -18.39 1.52
C VAL A 231 -9.51 -17.15 0.83
N PRO A 232 -10.77 -17.20 0.36
CA PRO A 232 -11.37 -16.10 -0.40
C PRO A 232 -11.76 -14.88 0.45
N GLY A 233 -11.83 -15.01 1.78
CA GLY A 233 -12.17 -13.95 2.73
C GLY A 233 -10.99 -13.06 3.15
N VAL A 234 -9.85 -13.12 2.46
CA VAL A 234 -8.65 -12.34 2.81
C VAL A 234 -8.06 -11.57 1.64
N LEU A 235 -7.38 -10.49 1.98
CA LEU A 235 -6.40 -9.83 1.11
C LEU A 235 -4.99 -10.06 1.65
N ALA A 236 -4.00 -10.09 0.78
CA ALA A 236 -2.60 -10.11 1.20
C ALA A 236 -1.80 -8.98 0.58
N LEU A 237 -1.07 -8.22 1.40
CA LEU A 237 -0.11 -7.22 0.96
C LEU A 237 1.29 -7.75 1.20
N VAL A 238 2.07 -7.86 0.13
CA VAL A 238 3.47 -8.26 0.20
C VAL A 238 4.34 -7.06 -0.14
N VAL A 239 5.14 -6.65 0.84
CA VAL A 239 6.18 -5.64 0.71
C VAL A 239 7.50 -6.37 0.41
N SER A 240 8.11 -6.03 -0.71
CA SER A 240 9.47 -6.47 -1.06
C SER A 240 10.49 -5.51 -0.47
N GLU A 241 11.67 -6.03 -0.13
CA GLU A 241 12.84 -5.23 0.26
C GLU A 241 13.26 -4.24 -0.83
N SER A 242 12.83 -4.44 -2.09
CA SER A 242 13.04 -3.47 -3.17
C SER A 242 12.12 -2.23 -3.08
N GLY A 243 11.28 -2.12 -2.04
CA GLY A 243 10.32 -1.03 -1.89
C GLY A 243 9.06 -1.16 -2.76
N ARG A 244 8.78 -2.35 -3.29
CA ARG A 244 7.53 -2.66 -4.01
C ARG A 244 6.50 -3.27 -3.08
N VAL A 245 5.27 -2.79 -3.16
CA VAL A 245 4.09 -3.42 -2.54
C VAL A 245 3.29 -4.14 -3.63
N THR A 246 2.85 -5.36 -3.34
CA THR A 246 1.93 -6.12 -4.20
C THR A 246 0.72 -6.54 -3.39
N VAL A 247 -0.46 -6.23 -3.88
CA VAL A 247 -1.73 -6.64 -3.28
C VAL A 247 -2.24 -7.88 -4.02
N PHE A 248 -2.60 -8.92 -3.27
CA PHE A 248 -3.19 -10.15 -3.78
C PHE A 248 -4.61 -10.32 -3.27
N SER A 249 -5.46 -10.84 -4.16
CA SER A 249 -6.83 -11.27 -3.85
C SER A 249 -7.18 -12.48 -4.70
N GLY A 250 -7.75 -13.53 -4.09
CA GLY A 250 -8.23 -14.70 -4.83
C GLY A 250 -7.19 -15.47 -5.66
N GLY A 251 -5.89 -15.29 -5.40
CA GLY A 251 -4.81 -15.81 -6.24
C GLY A 251 -4.38 -14.91 -7.40
N GLY A 252 -5.06 -13.79 -7.62
CA GLY A 252 -4.69 -12.76 -8.58
C GLY A 252 -3.90 -11.63 -7.94
N VAL A 253 -3.14 -10.90 -8.77
CA VAL A 253 -2.60 -9.60 -8.37
C VAL A 253 -3.70 -8.55 -8.56
N ALA A 254 -4.01 -7.83 -7.49
CA ALA A 254 -4.92 -6.70 -7.50
C ALA A 254 -4.19 -5.39 -7.83
N ALA A 255 -3.01 -5.17 -7.25
CA ALA A 255 -2.24 -3.94 -7.46
C ALA A 255 -0.73 -4.17 -7.33
N HIS A 256 0.04 -3.37 -8.07
CA HIS A 256 1.47 -3.17 -7.86
C HIS A 256 1.73 -1.71 -7.56
N ILE A 257 2.38 -1.45 -6.42
CA ILE A 257 2.76 -0.11 -6.00
C ILE A 257 4.28 -0.08 -5.91
N SER A 258 4.91 0.65 -6.82
CA SER A 258 6.37 0.71 -6.92
C SER A 258 6.84 2.13 -7.19
N PRO A 259 8.01 2.52 -6.67
CA PRO A 259 8.78 3.61 -7.26
C PRO A 259 9.08 3.25 -8.73
N GLY A 260 8.80 4.16 -9.65
CA GLY A 260 9.10 3.98 -11.07
C GLY A 260 9.21 5.33 -11.78
N ARG A 261 9.64 5.33 -13.05
CA ARG A 261 9.53 6.55 -13.87
C ARG A 261 8.05 6.90 -14.02
N ARG A 262 7.74 8.20 -14.06
CA ARG A 262 6.35 8.68 -14.15
C ARG A 262 5.63 8.15 -15.39
N ASP A 263 6.37 7.92 -16.48
CA ASP A 263 5.85 7.42 -17.75
C ASP A 263 5.55 5.91 -17.73
N ASP A 264 6.15 5.15 -16.80
CA ASP A 264 5.97 3.69 -16.68
C ASP A 264 4.75 3.31 -15.81
N GLN A 265 4.11 4.28 -15.16
CA GLN A 265 2.98 4.07 -14.25
C GLN A 265 1.65 4.04 -15.00
N SER A 266 1.45 3.01 -15.82
CA SER A 266 0.21 2.76 -16.57
C SER A 266 -0.94 2.21 -15.71
N SER A 267 -0.72 1.98 -14.42
CA SER A 267 -1.71 1.45 -13.48
C SER A 267 -2.39 2.58 -12.70
N ARG A 268 -3.06 3.50 -13.39
CA ARG A 268 -3.93 4.48 -12.72
C ARG A 268 -5.12 3.76 -12.09
N ALA A 269 -5.40 4.09 -10.83
CA ALA A 269 -6.69 3.81 -10.19
C ALA A 269 -7.81 4.39 -11.06
N PRO A 270 -8.95 3.70 -11.19
CA PRO A 270 -10.04 4.13 -12.05
C PRO A 270 -10.59 5.49 -11.60
N ALA A 271 -10.73 6.40 -12.56
CA ALA A 271 -11.32 7.72 -12.37
C ALA A 271 -12.75 7.69 -12.93
N GLY A 272 -13.72 7.40 -12.08
CA GLY A 272 -15.14 7.29 -12.44
C GLY A 272 -15.82 6.18 -11.65
N ASP A 273 -17.14 6.16 -11.65
CA ASP A 273 -17.97 5.10 -11.08
C ASP A 273 -18.12 4.00 -12.15
N PRO A 274 -17.24 2.99 -12.21
CA PRO A 274 -17.16 2.11 -13.35
C PRO A 274 -18.22 1.02 -13.18
N HIS A 275 -18.97 0.72 -14.24
CA HIS A 275 -19.80 -0.48 -14.24
C HIS A 275 -18.89 -1.71 -14.10
N THR A 276 -18.93 -2.33 -12.92
CA THR A 276 -18.17 -3.54 -12.64
C THR A 276 -19.00 -4.75 -13.01
N LEU A 277 -18.46 -5.61 -13.89
CA LEU A 277 -19.05 -6.88 -14.28
C LEU A 277 -18.30 -8.01 -13.57
N ILE A 278 -19.04 -8.98 -13.01
CA ILE A 278 -18.45 -10.19 -12.43
C ILE A 278 -18.58 -11.35 -13.42
N VAL A 279 -17.46 -12.04 -13.68
CA VAL A 279 -17.39 -13.23 -14.55
C VAL A 279 -16.75 -14.39 -13.82
N ASP A 280 -17.32 -15.58 -13.94
CA ASP A 280 -16.77 -16.80 -13.34
C ASP A 280 -15.72 -17.46 -14.24
N CYS A 281 -14.54 -17.75 -13.69
CA CYS A 281 -13.55 -18.56 -14.37
C CYS A 281 -13.92 -20.04 -14.29
N ARG A 282 -14.21 -20.67 -15.43
CA ARG A 282 -14.58 -22.10 -15.49
C ARG A 282 -13.46 -23.07 -15.10
N SER A 283 -12.21 -22.62 -15.11
CA SER A 283 -11.05 -23.45 -14.76
C SER A 283 -10.78 -23.47 -13.25
N CYS A 284 -10.86 -22.31 -12.58
CA CYS A 284 -10.50 -22.20 -11.17
C CYS A 284 -11.66 -21.80 -10.25
N GLU A 285 -12.85 -21.54 -10.82
CA GLU A 285 -14.12 -21.21 -10.14
C GLU A 285 -14.10 -19.88 -9.39
N LYS A 286 -13.12 -19.01 -9.68
CA LYS A 286 -13.04 -17.67 -9.09
C LYS A 286 -13.92 -16.67 -9.84
N GLN A 287 -14.57 -15.79 -9.08
CA GLN A 287 -15.28 -14.60 -9.56
C GLN A 287 -14.26 -13.51 -9.91
N ILE A 288 -14.37 -12.93 -11.10
CA ILE A 288 -13.42 -11.95 -11.60
C ILE A 288 -14.16 -10.65 -11.86
N ALA A 289 -13.69 -9.58 -11.23
CA ALA A 289 -14.20 -8.24 -11.44
C ALA A 289 -13.54 -7.60 -12.67
N LEU A 290 -14.39 -7.20 -13.60
CA LEU A 290 -14.03 -6.50 -14.82
C LEU A 290 -14.59 -5.09 -14.76
N GLU A 291 -13.74 -4.10 -14.97
CA GLU A 291 -14.13 -2.73 -15.25
C GLU A 291 -14.55 -2.63 -16.70
N LEU A 292 -15.80 -2.23 -16.95
CA LEU A 292 -16.26 -1.97 -18.31
C LEU A 292 -15.86 -0.55 -18.74
N GLY A 293 -15.29 -0.44 -19.94
CA GLY A 293 -15.14 0.84 -20.62
C GLY A 293 -16.51 1.44 -21.02
N ASP A 294 -16.48 2.60 -21.67
CA ASP A 294 -17.67 3.35 -22.08
C ASP A 294 -18.69 2.44 -22.84
N PRO A 295 -19.87 2.15 -22.26
CA PRO A 295 -20.78 1.08 -22.71
C PRO A 295 -21.33 1.27 -24.13
N GLY A 296 -21.11 2.43 -24.76
CA GLY A 296 -21.56 2.75 -26.11
C GLY A 296 -20.65 2.27 -27.25
N ARG A 297 -19.43 1.76 -27.00
CA ARG A 297 -18.40 1.63 -28.05
C ARG A 297 -18.17 0.24 -28.66
N SER A 298 -18.57 -0.87 -28.06
CA SER A 298 -18.30 -2.19 -28.68
C SER A 298 -19.16 -3.33 -28.14
N ARG A 299 -19.70 -4.16 -29.05
CA ARG A 299 -20.30 -5.48 -28.75
C ARG A 299 -19.30 -6.63 -28.91
N ASN A 300 -18.05 -6.34 -29.29
CA ASN A 300 -17.06 -7.37 -29.52
C ASN A 300 -16.56 -7.91 -28.17
N MET A 301 -16.29 -9.21 -28.13
CA MET A 301 -15.66 -9.86 -26.99
C MET A 301 -14.15 -9.96 -27.25
N GLU A 302 -13.34 -9.67 -26.24
CA GLU A 302 -11.89 -9.83 -26.26
C GLU A 302 -11.47 -10.92 -25.25
N PRO A 303 -10.48 -11.74 -25.61
CA PRO A 303 -9.92 -12.72 -24.68
C PRO A 303 -9.11 -12.01 -23.60
N VAL A 304 -9.31 -12.41 -22.34
CA VAL A 304 -8.52 -11.95 -21.19
C VAL A 304 -8.15 -13.13 -20.31
N ALA A 305 -6.94 -13.14 -19.77
CA ALA A 305 -6.49 -14.22 -18.90
C ALA A 305 -7.02 -14.06 -17.46
N CYS A 306 -7.53 -15.14 -16.87
CA CYS A 306 -7.86 -15.21 -15.46
C CYS A 306 -6.63 -14.87 -14.60
N PRO A 307 -6.69 -13.89 -13.67
CA PRO A 307 -5.51 -13.46 -12.91
C PRO A 307 -5.00 -14.53 -11.93
N ALA A 308 -5.85 -15.46 -11.50
CA ALA A 308 -5.45 -16.59 -10.66
C ALA A 308 -4.75 -17.72 -11.44
N CYS A 309 -5.39 -18.26 -12.49
CA CYS A 309 -4.96 -19.50 -13.15
C CYS A 309 -4.50 -19.36 -14.62
N GLY A 310 -4.62 -18.17 -15.21
CA GLY A 310 -4.23 -17.91 -16.61
C GLY A 310 -5.20 -18.44 -17.68
N HIS A 311 -6.30 -19.08 -17.30
CA HIS A 311 -7.32 -19.55 -18.25
C HIS A 311 -7.95 -18.37 -19.01
N GLU A 312 -8.17 -18.52 -20.31
CA GLU A 312 -8.77 -17.48 -21.16
C GLU A 312 -10.26 -17.30 -20.85
N LEU A 313 -10.69 -16.05 -20.76
CA LEU A 313 -12.06 -15.60 -20.48
C LEU A 313 -12.48 -14.66 -21.59
N ASN A 314 -13.78 -14.59 -21.87
CA ASN A 314 -14.32 -13.61 -22.81
C ASN A 314 -14.86 -12.42 -22.02
N GLN A 315 -14.39 -11.21 -22.33
CA GLN A 315 -14.91 -9.95 -21.77
C GLN A 315 -15.36 -8.98 -22.87
N PRO A 316 -16.25 -8.02 -22.60
CA PRO A 316 -16.52 -6.93 -23.54
C PRO A 316 -15.24 -6.16 -23.88
N ALA A 317 -15.09 -5.77 -25.15
CA ALA A 317 -13.90 -5.07 -25.63
C ALA A 317 -13.68 -3.74 -24.89
N GLY A 318 -12.42 -3.49 -24.51
CA GLY A 318 -12.07 -2.34 -23.67
C GLY A 318 -12.33 -2.55 -22.17
N GLY A 319 -12.76 -3.75 -21.76
CA GLY A 319 -12.81 -4.13 -20.36
C GLY A 319 -11.42 -4.33 -19.74
N ARG A 320 -11.26 -3.99 -18.47
CA ARG A 320 -10.01 -4.19 -17.70
C ARG A 320 -10.27 -5.07 -16.49
N VAL A 321 -9.46 -6.11 -16.28
CA VAL A 321 -9.51 -6.91 -15.04
C VAL A 321 -9.05 -6.04 -13.87
N ILE A 322 -9.93 -5.87 -12.89
CA ILE A 322 -9.62 -5.16 -11.63
C ILE A 322 -9.01 -6.14 -10.61
N GLY A 323 -9.49 -7.38 -10.61
CA GLY A 323 -9.02 -8.43 -9.70
C GLY A 323 -10.10 -9.47 -9.43
N ILE A 324 -9.92 -10.20 -8.33
CA ILE A 324 -10.90 -11.16 -7.81
C ILE A 324 -11.49 -10.55 -6.54
N PRO A 325 -12.81 -10.29 -6.47
CA PRO A 325 -13.43 -9.78 -5.25
C PRO A 325 -13.24 -10.73 -4.07
N VAL A 326 -13.09 -10.16 -2.89
CA VAL A 326 -13.11 -10.89 -1.63
C VAL A 326 -14.55 -11.26 -1.34
N SER A 327 -14.81 -12.55 -1.17
CA SER A 327 -16.13 -13.02 -0.77
C SER A 327 -16.37 -12.64 0.68
N SER A 328 -17.54 -12.05 0.98
CA SER A 328 -18.05 -12.16 2.34
C SER A 328 -18.27 -13.64 2.62
N GLY A 329 -17.86 -14.13 3.78
CA GLY A 329 -18.18 -15.49 4.20
C GLY A 329 -19.69 -15.77 4.07
N PRO A 330 -20.10 -17.04 3.90
CA PRO A 330 -21.50 -17.42 3.88
C PRO A 330 -22.25 -17.04 5.18
#